data_AF-A0A382Y6H3-F1
#
_entry.id   AF-A0A382Y6H3-F1
#
_cell.length_a   1.000
_cell.length_b   1.000
_cell.length_c   1.000
_cell.angle_alpha   90.00
_cell.angle_beta   90.00
_cell.angle_gamma   90.00
#
_symmetry.space_group_name_H-M   'P 1'
#
loop_
_entity.id
_entity.type
_entity.pdbx_description
1 polymer ?
#
loop_
_entity_poly.entity_id
_entity_poly.type
_entity_poly.pdbx_seq_one_letter_code
_entity_poly.pdbx_strand_id
1 'polypeptide(L)'
;MAIITLTTDLGIKDHYVASIKGAILSQLADVNIIDITHDIKPFNIQQSAYVLRSCYKDFPAGSIHILGIDAELSLDDSHLAVFAQGHYFLGADNGTFPLLFDELKPEKIVQLNITQNTNSLTFPIKDVFVIAACHIARGGTLEIIGKEVKGFENIKSELKPVIEQNMIRGAIVYIDSYGNATTNISKHQFEKVKKDREFDILFGRENDRITKI
;
A
#
# COMPACT_ATOMS: atom_id res chain seq x y z
N MET A 1 9.11 -9.47 -18.86
CA MET A 1 8.03 -10.33 -18.33
C MET A 1 7.35 -9.54 -17.24
N ALA A 2 6.03 -9.31 -17.34
CA ALA A 2 5.33 -8.45 -16.40
C ALA A 2 5.08 -9.18 -15.06
N ILE A 3 5.17 -8.45 -13.96
CA ILE A 3 4.82 -8.92 -12.61
C ILE A 3 3.66 -8.06 -12.12
N ILE A 4 2.57 -8.71 -11.71
CA ILE A 4 1.44 -8.08 -11.05
C ILE A 4 1.40 -8.59 -9.62
N THR A 5 1.50 -7.69 -8.65
CA THR A 5 1.39 -8.06 -7.24
C THR A 5 0.01 -7.72 -6.69
N LEU A 6 -0.46 -8.52 -5.73
CA LEU A 6 -1.75 -8.31 -5.07
C LEU A 6 -1.56 -8.04 -3.58
N THR A 7 -2.08 -6.92 -3.10
CA THR A 7 -2.23 -6.60 -1.67
C THR A 7 -3.69 -6.28 -1.40
N THR A 8 -4.39 -7.09 -0.60
CA THR A 8 -5.83 -6.90 -0.35
C THR A 8 -6.22 -7.19 1.11
N ASP A 9 -7.44 -6.81 1.49
CA ASP A 9 -8.09 -7.12 2.77
C ASP A 9 -9.22 -8.16 2.66
N LEU A 10 -9.33 -8.80 1.49
CA LEU A 10 -10.36 -9.80 1.15
C LEU A 10 -10.19 -11.16 1.86
N GLY A 11 -9.04 -11.42 2.47
CA GLY A 11 -8.69 -12.74 2.99
C GLY A 11 -8.50 -13.80 1.90
N ILE A 12 -8.23 -15.03 2.34
CA ILE A 12 -8.08 -16.22 1.48
C ILE A 12 -9.18 -17.27 1.70
N LYS A 13 -10.16 -16.95 2.55
CA LYS A 13 -11.27 -17.87 2.86
C LYS A 13 -12.28 -17.95 1.72
N ASP A 14 -12.56 -16.81 1.10
CA ASP A 14 -13.58 -16.66 0.05
C ASP A 14 -12.95 -16.61 -1.35
N HIS A 15 -13.80 -16.70 -2.38
CA HIS A 15 -13.41 -16.86 -3.78
C HIS A 15 -12.84 -15.60 -4.45
N TYR A 16 -12.82 -14.44 -3.76
CA TYR A 16 -12.52 -13.15 -4.38
C TYR A 16 -11.12 -13.07 -4.98
N VAL A 17 -10.09 -13.53 -4.25
CA VAL A 17 -8.70 -13.55 -4.73
C VAL A 17 -8.56 -14.44 -5.96
N ALA A 18 -9.19 -15.62 -5.95
CA ALA A 18 -9.18 -16.52 -7.11
C ALA A 18 -9.86 -15.89 -8.33
N SER A 19 -10.96 -15.16 -8.13
CA SER A 19 -11.68 -14.42 -9.19
C SER A 19 -10.81 -13.31 -9.78
N ILE A 20 -10.05 -12.56 -8.97
CA ILE A 20 -9.10 -11.55 -9.42
C ILE A 20 -8.00 -12.18 -10.27
N LYS A 21 -7.37 -13.26 -9.78
CA LYS A 21 -6.31 -13.98 -10.50
C LYS A 21 -6.82 -14.55 -11.82
N GLY A 22 -8.01 -15.16 -11.82
CA GLY A 22 -8.64 -15.66 -13.03
C GLY A 22 -8.90 -14.55 -14.05
N ALA A 23 -9.32 -13.36 -13.61
CA ALA A 23 -9.52 -12.21 -14.49
C ALA A 23 -8.20 -11.70 -15.09
N ILE A 24 -7.12 -11.68 -14.31
CA ILE A 24 -5.76 -11.35 -14.80
C ILE A 24 -5.33 -12.37 -15.85
N LEU A 25 -5.38 -13.67 -15.53
CA LEU A 25 -4.93 -14.74 -16.42
C LEU A 25 -5.74 -14.84 -17.71
N SER A 26 -7.03 -14.48 -17.67
CA SER A 26 -7.88 -14.43 -18.86
C SER A 26 -7.47 -13.31 -19.84
N GLN A 27 -6.79 -12.28 -19.34
CA GLN A 27 -6.28 -11.18 -20.14
C GLN A 27 -4.80 -11.36 -20.51
N LEU A 28 -4.01 -11.98 -19.64
CA LEU A 28 -2.57 -12.18 -19.77
C LEU A 28 -2.20 -13.59 -19.29
N ALA A 29 -2.04 -14.52 -20.21
CA ALA A 29 -1.77 -15.92 -19.89
C ALA A 29 -0.39 -16.12 -19.20
N ASP A 30 0.64 -15.37 -19.62
CA ASP A 30 2.03 -15.57 -19.21
C ASP A 30 2.53 -14.55 -18.16
N VAL A 31 1.63 -13.97 -17.36
CA VAL A 31 1.99 -12.99 -16.32
C VAL A 31 2.31 -13.68 -14.99
N ASN A 32 3.29 -13.13 -14.26
CA ASN A 32 3.56 -13.58 -12.90
C ASN A 32 2.66 -12.82 -11.93
N ILE A 33 1.77 -13.54 -11.26
CA ILE A 33 0.94 -12.98 -10.19
C ILE A 33 1.57 -13.33 -8.85
N ILE A 34 1.93 -12.32 -8.07
CA ILE A 34 2.57 -12.49 -6.76
C ILE A 34 1.68 -11.90 -5.67
N ASP A 35 1.24 -12.73 -4.73
CA ASP A 35 0.52 -12.22 -3.57
C ASP A 35 1.54 -11.64 -2.58
N ILE A 36 1.39 -10.36 -2.25
CA ILE A 36 2.13 -9.77 -1.13
C ILE A 36 1.44 -10.19 0.16
N THR A 37 0.12 -9.97 0.25
CA THR A 37 -0.74 -10.54 1.28
C THR A 37 -2.21 -10.26 0.95
N HIS A 38 -3.09 -11.11 1.44
CA HIS A 38 -4.54 -10.89 1.44
C HIS A 38 -5.10 -10.74 2.86
N ASP A 39 -4.23 -10.69 3.87
CA ASP A 39 -4.57 -10.66 5.29
C ASP A 39 -4.35 -9.27 5.92
N ILE A 40 -4.52 -8.22 5.10
CA ILE A 40 -4.67 -6.87 5.64
C ILE A 40 -5.98 -6.85 6.42
N LYS A 41 -5.99 -6.21 7.60
CA LYS A 41 -7.23 -6.00 8.34
C LYS A 41 -8.20 -5.20 7.46
N PRO A 42 -9.50 -5.57 7.41
CA PRO A 42 -10.49 -4.86 6.60
C PRO A 42 -10.38 -3.34 6.77
N PHE A 43 -10.29 -2.63 5.65
CA PHE A 43 -10.20 -1.17 5.54
C PHE A 43 -8.94 -0.53 6.14
N ASN A 44 -7.92 -1.32 6.52
CA ASN A 44 -6.72 -0.81 7.17
C ASN A 44 -5.66 -0.34 6.16
N ILE A 45 -5.85 0.89 5.69
CA ILE A 45 -4.94 1.55 4.74
C ILE A 45 -3.54 1.83 5.31
N GLN A 46 -3.37 1.99 6.63
CA GLN A 46 -2.05 2.17 7.23
C GLN A 46 -1.24 0.88 7.17
N GLN A 47 -1.87 -0.25 7.50
CA GLN A 47 -1.24 -1.56 7.43
C GLN A 47 -0.88 -1.92 5.98
N SER A 48 -1.77 -1.66 5.02
CA SER A 48 -1.49 -1.94 3.60
C SER A 48 -0.32 -1.12 3.07
N ALA A 49 -0.30 0.17 3.37
CA ALA A 49 0.80 1.06 2.99
C ALA A 49 2.13 0.59 3.59
N TYR A 50 2.15 0.27 4.89
CA TYR A 50 3.36 -0.24 5.56
C TYR A 50 3.87 -1.54 4.93
N VAL A 51 2.99 -2.52 4.74
CA VAL A 51 3.35 -3.85 4.20
C VAL A 51 3.90 -3.72 2.78
N LEU A 52 3.21 -2.96 1.91
CA LEU A 52 3.66 -2.78 0.54
C LEU A 52 4.97 -1.99 0.47
N ARG A 53 5.09 -0.88 1.23
CA ARG A 53 6.31 -0.06 1.30
C ARG A 53 7.54 -0.87 1.71
N SER A 54 7.34 -1.90 2.52
CA SER A 54 8.41 -2.75 3.05
C SER A 54 9.01 -3.71 2.02
N CYS A 55 8.35 -3.96 0.88
CA CYS A 55 8.84 -4.96 -0.09
C CYS A 55 8.74 -4.56 -1.56
N TYR A 56 7.98 -3.53 -1.96
CA TYR A 56 7.80 -3.24 -3.40
C TYR A 56 9.11 -2.97 -4.14
N LYS A 57 10.12 -2.40 -3.46
CA LYS A 57 11.43 -2.08 -4.04
C LYS A 57 12.29 -3.31 -4.35
N ASP A 58 11.95 -4.46 -3.77
CA ASP A 58 12.62 -5.73 -4.07
C ASP A 58 12.11 -6.35 -5.38
N PHE A 59 10.99 -5.85 -5.90
CA PHE A 59 10.48 -6.24 -7.21
C PHE A 59 11.22 -5.49 -8.33
N PRO A 60 11.36 -6.07 -9.54
CA PRO A 60 11.93 -5.38 -10.68
C PRO A 60 11.14 -4.12 -11.07
N ALA A 61 11.84 -3.13 -11.63
CA ALA A 61 11.20 -1.98 -12.25
C ALA A 61 10.19 -2.41 -13.33
N GLY A 62 9.08 -1.69 -13.43
CA GLY A 62 7.94 -2.01 -14.27
C GLY A 62 6.92 -2.96 -13.61
N SER A 63 7.16 -3.41 -12.38
CA SER A 63 6.17 -4.19 -11.62
C SER A 63 4.93 -3.36 -11.32
N ILE A 64 3.76 -4.01 -11.32
CA ILE A 64 2.45 -3.39 -11.14
C ILE A 64 1.84 -3.91 -9.84
N HIS A 65 1.58 -3.03 -8.91
CA HIS A 65 1.05 -3.35 -7.59
C HIS A 65 -0.42 -2.98 -7.52
N ILE A 66 -1.30 -3.97 -7.39
CA ILE A 66 -2.74 -3.76 -7.16
C ILE A 66 -2.98 -3.71 -5.65
N LEU A 67 -3.54 -2.59 -5.18
CA LEU A 67 -3.99 -2.36 -3.82
C LEU A 67 -5.53 -2.44 -3.80
N GLY A 68 -6.06 -3.57 -3.33
CA GLY A 68 -7.48 -3.76 -3.11
C GLY A 68 -7.84 -3.67 -1.63
N ILE A 69 -7.77 -2.47 -1.05
CA ILE A 69 -8.14 -2.17 0.34
C ILE A 69 -9.04 -0.95 0.33
N ASP A 70 -10.25 -1.06 0.90
CA ASP A 70 -11.26 0.01 0.92
C ASP A 70 -11.40 0.67 -0.47
N ALA A 71 -11.57 -0.19 -1.48
CA ALA A 71 -11.39 0.14 -2.88
C ALA A 71 -12.70 0.53 -3.59
N GLU A 72 -13.83 0.39 -2.91
CA GLU A 72 -15.16 0.70 -3.39
C GLU A 72 -15.24 2.13 -3.94
N LEU A 73 -15.96 2.30 -5.05
CA LEU A 73 -16.18 3.63 -5.61
C LEU A 73 -17.15 4.39 -4.70
N SER A 74 -16.71 5.54 -4.21
CA SER A 74 -17.57 6.50 -3.52
C SER A 74 -17.64 7.80 -4.32
N LEU A 75 -18.50 8.75 -3.91
CA LEU A 75 -18.49 10.09 -4.51
C LEU A 75 -17.18 10.84 -4.20
N ASP A 76 -16.47 10.41 -3.16
CA ASP A 76 -15.32 11.09 -2.58
C ASP A 76 -13.98 10.39 -2.91
N ASP A 77 -14.02 9.15 -3.44
CA ASP A 77 -12.83 8.32 -3.69
C ASP A 77 -12.74 7.90 -5.16
N SER A 78 -11.76 8.48 -5.85
CA SER A 78 -11.46 8.11 -7.24
C SER A 78 -10.52 6.90 -7.31
N HIS A 79 -10.48 6.23 -8.46
CA HIS A 79 -9.52 5.16 -8.73
C HIS A 79 -8.30 5.73 -9.44
N LEU A 80 -7.09 5.43 -8.94
CA LEU A 80 -5.85 5.98 -9.46
C LEU A 80 -4.91 4.89 -9.99
N ALA A 81 -4.15 5.28 -11.01
CA ALA A 81 -2.89 4.66 -11.39
C ALA A 81 -1.74 5.63 -11.13
N VAL A 82 -0.76 5.19 -10.36
CA VAL A 82 0.38 5.99 -9.95
C VAL A 82 1.66 5.34 -10.48
N PHE A 83 2.54 6.13 -11.07
CA PHE A 83 3.90 5.72 -11.42
C PHE A 83 4.88 6.43 -10.48
N ALA A 84 5.66 5.64 -9.75
CA ALA A 84 6.62 6.14 -8.78
C ALA A 84 7.80 5.17 -8.64
N GLN A 85 9.02 5.71 -8.63
CA GLN A 85 10.27 4.94 -8.49
C GLN A 85 10.42 3.79 -9.49
N GLY A 86 9.82 3.91 -10.68
CA GLY A 86 9.86 2.85 -11.69
C GLY A 86 8.81 1.76 -11.50
N HIS A 87 7.86 1.89 -10.57
CA HIS A 87 6.78 0.94 -10.32
C HIS A 87 5.41 1.57 -10.61
N TYR A 88 4.43 0.72 -10.91
CA TYR A 88 3.03 1.13 -11.06
C TYR A 88 2.23 0.70 -9.85
N PHE A 89 1.33 1.55 -9.38
CA PHE A 89 0.45 1.28 -8.25
C PHE A 89 -0.99 1.60 -8.65
N LEU A 90 -1.91 0.67 -8.38
CA LEU A 90 -3.33 0.76 -8.74
C LEU A 90 -4.17 0.62 -7.48
N GLY A 91 -5.10 1.53 -7.23
CA GLY A 91 -5.89 1.53 -6.00
C GLY A 91 -6.84 2.72 -5.91
N ALA A 92 -7.61 2.77 -4.84
CA ALA A 92 -8.47 3.92 -4.54
C ALA A 92 -7.67 5.08 -3.92
N ASP A 93 -8.09 6.31 -4.21
CA ASP A 93 -7.59 7.53 -3.59
C ASP A 93 -8.22 7.73 -2.21
N ASN A 94 -8.10 6.75 -1.31
CA ASN A 94 -8.65 6.78 0.06
C ASN A 94 -7.60 7.22 1.10
N GLY A 95 -6.47 7.76 0.63
CA GLY A 95 -5.29 8.12 1.42
C GLY A 95 -4.25 7.03 1.61
N THR A 96 -4.41 5.85 0.99
CA THR A 96 -3.36 4.81 0.97
C THR A 96 -2.08 5.29 0.26
N PHE A 97 -2.20 6.02 -0.86
CA PHE A 97 -1.03 6.47 -1.63
C PHE A 97 -0.14 7.48 -0.88
N PRO A 98 -0.67 8.55 -0.25
CA PRO A 98 0.13 9.41 0.61
C PRO A 98 0.91 8.66 1.71
N LEU A 99 0.28 7.67 2.33
CA LEU A 99 0.93 6.82 3.34
C LEU A 99 2.03 5.96 2.71
N LEU A 100 1.75 5.32 1.57
CA LEU A 100 2.69 4.46 0.85
C LEU A 100 3.96 5.23 0.42
N PHE A 101 3.80 6.47 -0.04
CA PHE A 101 4.89 7.25 -0.61
C PHE A 101 5.69 8.03 0.44
N ASP A 102 5.09 8.37 1.60
CA ASP A 102 5.79 9.01 2.73
C ASP A 102 6.73 10.15 2.31
N GLU A 103 6.12 11.26 1.84
CA GLU A 103 6.80 12.45 1.29
C GLU A 103 7.46 12.27 -0.10
N LEU A 104 7.56 11.04 -0.63
CA LEU A 104 7.96 10.81 -2.01
C LEU A 104 6.92 11.38 -2.98
N LYS A 105 7.37 12.16 -3.96
CA LYS A 105 6.54 12.65 -5.06
C LYS A 105 6.50 11.61 -6.18
N PRO A 106 5.32 11.11 -6.56
CA PRO A 106 5.19 10.26 -7.74
C PRO A 106 5.62 10.99 -9.02
N GLU A 107 6.13 10.24 -9.99
CA GLU A 107 6.45 10.79 -11.30
C GLU A 107 5.18 11.06 -12.13
N LYS A 108 4.14 10.24 -11.94
CA LYS A 108 2.86 10.41 -12.64
C LYS A 108 1.68 9.90 -11.81
N ILE A 109 0.56 10.61 -11.86
CA ILE A 109 -0.71 10.20 -11.24
C ILE A 109 -1.81 10.36 -12.29
N VAL A 110 -2.58 9.30 -12.49
CA VAL A 110 -3.70 9.27 -13.44
C VAL A 110 -4.96 8.78 -12.74
N GLN A 111 -6.03 9.55 -12.83
CA GLN A 111 -7.36 9.12 -12.45
C GLN A 111 -7.94 8.22 -13.54
N LEU A 112 -8.24 6.97 -13.18
CA LEU A 112 -8.73 5.94 -14.08
C LEU A 112 -10.14 6.26 -14.57
N ASN A 113 -10.32 6.18 -15.89
CA ASN A 113 -11.61 6.38 -16.57
C ASN A 113 -12.10 5.07 -17.17
N ILE A 114 -11.98 3.97 -16.43
CA ILE A 114 -12.41 2.64 -16.89
C ILE A 114 -13.84 2.42 -16.43
N THR A 115 -14.77 2.39 -17.39
CA THR A 115 -16.17 2.08 -17.10
C THR A 115 -16.30 0.61 -16.73
N GLN A 116 -16.95 0.33 -15.60
CA GLN A 116 -17.27 -1.05 -15.22
C GLN A 116 -18.29 -1.61 -16.21
N ASN A 117 -18.01 -2.80 -16.76
CA ASN A 117 -18.92 -3.47 -17.71
C ASN A 117 -20.20 -4.02 -17.04
N THR A 118 -20.32 -3.88 -15.72
CA THR A 118 -21.41 -4.39 -14.91
C THR A 118 -22.18 -3.24 -14.26
N ASN A 119 -23.51 -3.35 -14.20
CA ASN A 119 -24.37 -2.43 -13.46
C ASN A 119 -24.23 -2.54 -11.92
N SER A 120 -23.23 -3.29 -11.43
CA SER A 120 -22.93 -3.48 -10.02
C SER A 120 -21.55 -2.91 -9.74
N LEU A 121 -21.48 -1.83 -8.95
CA LEU A 121 -20.26 -1.09 -8.60
C LEU A 121 -19.38 -1.81 -7.57
N THR A 122 -19.57 -3.12 -7.37
CA THR A 122 -19.20 -3.80 -6.12
C THR A 122 -17.80 -4.41 -6.11
N PHE A 123 -17.10 -4.48 -7.25
CA PHE A 123 -15.79 -5.15 -7.27
C PHE A 123 -14.73 -4.48 -8.17
N PRO A 124 -14.34 -3.23 -7.84
CA PRO A 124 -13.43 -2.43 -8.67
C PRO A 124 -12.04 -3.06 -8.83
N ILE A 125 -11.60 -3.90 -7.90
CA ILE A 125 -10.32 -4.61 -8.02
C ILE A 125 -10.31 -5.43 -9.32
N LYS A 126 -11.38 -6.19 -9.57
CA LYS A 126 -11.52 -7.02 -10.78
C LYS A 126 -11.90 -6.20 -12.00
N ASP A 127 -12.83 -5.25 -11.85
CA ASP A 127 -13.47 -4.60 -13.00
C ASP A 127 -12.76 -3.32 -13.46
N VAL A 128 -11.86 -2.76 -12.63
CA VAL A 128 -11.08 -1.54 -12.93
C VAL A 128 -9.59 -1.83 -12.83
N PHE A 129 -9.09 -2.28 -11.67
CA PHE A 129 -7.64 -2.40 -11.44
C PHE A 129 -7.00 -3.50 -12.26
N VAL A 130 -7.65 -4.66 -12.41
CA VAL A 130 -7.12 -5.74 -13.28
C VAL A 130 -7.05 -5.28 -14.74
N ILE A 131 -8.04 -4.52 -15.24
CA ILE A 131 -8.01 -3.99 -16.61
C ILE A 131 -6.83 -3.02 -16.78
N ALA A 132 -6.68 -2.08 -15.85
CA ALA A 132 -5.56 -1.14 -15.84
C ALA A 132 -4.20 -1.86 -15.78
N ALA A 133 -4.05 -2.84 -14.88
CA ALA A 133 -2.84 -3.62 -14.73
C ALA A 133 -2.49 -4.37 -16.02
N CYS A 134 -3.47 -5.03 -16.63
CA CYS A 134 -3.25 -5.78 -17.86
C CYS A 134 -2.92 -4.87 -19.05
N HIS A 135 -3.48 -3.66 -19.10
CA HIS A 135 -3.10 -2.64 -20.09
C HIS A 135 -1.64 -2.22 -19.94
N ILE A 136 -1.22 -1.85 -18.73
CA ILE A 136 0.15 -1.43 -18.42
C ILE A 136 1.14 -2.58 -18.71
N ALA A 137 0.81 -3.80 -18.32
CA ALA A 137 1.65 -4.98 -18.54
C ALA A 137 1.89 -5.30 -20.02
N ARG A 138 1.01 -4.88 -20.94
CA ARG A 138 1.21 -4.98 -22.40
C ARG A 138 2.05 -3.84 -22.98
N GLY A 139 2.55 -2.93 -22.15
CA GLY A 139 3.25 -1.72 -22.58
C GLY A 139 2.31 -0.55 -22.92
N GLY A 140 1.03 -0.65 -22.57
CA GLY A 140 0.08 0.44 -22.72
C GLY A 140 0.43 1.61 -21.79
N THR A 141 0.21 2.83 -22.25
CA THR A 141 0.54 4.03 -21.48
C THR A 141 -0.60 4.47 -20.56
N LEU A 142 -0.29 5.20 -19.49
CA LEU A 142 -1.29 5.61 -18.49
C LEU A 142 -2.33 6.59 -19.06
N GLU A 143 -1.97 7.38 -20.07
CA GLU A 143 -2.84 8.37 -20.72
C GLU A 143 -4.03 7.73 -21.43
N ILE A 144 -3.93 6.44 -21.81
CA ILE A 144 -5.02 5.71 -22.47
C ILE A 144 -6.09 5.30 -21.46
N ILE A 145 -5.71 5.04 -20.21
CA ILE A 145 -6.60 4.47 -19.19
C ILE A 145 -7.13 5.51 -18.20
N GLY A 146 -6.79 6.78 -18.37
CA GLY A 146 -7.28 7.82 -17.49
C GLY A 146 -6.77 9.23 -17.78
N LYS A 147 -7.16 10.17 -16.92
CA LYS A 147 -6.77 11.58 -16.98
C LYS A 147 -5.69 11.88 -15.95
N GLU A 148 -4.63 12.57 -16.36
CA GLU A 148 -3.58 13.02 -15.44
C GLU A 148 -4.11 14.01 -14.40
N VAL A 149 -3.71 13.81 -13.14
CA VAL A 149 -4.04 14.68 -12.00
C VAL A 149 -2.77 15.11 -11.26
N LYS A 150 -2.85 16.24 -10.55
CA LYS A 150 -1.66 16.89 -9.94
C LYS A 150 -1.25 16.32 -8.58
N GLY A 151 -2.12 15.54 -7.95
CA GLY A 151 -1.93 15.05 -6.59
C GLY A 151 -3.10 14.17 -6.16
N PHE A 152 -3.02 13.74 -4.91
CA PHE A 152 -4.08 12.97 -4.24
C PHE A 152 -5.10 13.92 -3.62
N GLU A 153 -6.38 13.58 -3.68
CA GLU A 153 -7.44 14.34 -3.01
C GLU A 153 -7.47 14.02 -1.52
N ASN A 154 -7.34 12.74 -1.16
CA ASN A 154 -7.34 12.30 0.23
C ASN A 154 -5.93 12.25 0.82
N ILE A 155 -5.49 13.36 1.42
CA ILE A 155 -4.18 13.43 2.08
C ILE A 155 -4.25 12.90 3.51
N LYS A 156 -3.67 11.71 3.73
CA LYS A 156 -3.39 11.15 5.05
C LYS A 156 -1.89 11.16 5.31
N SER A 157 -1.49 11.26 6.57
CA SER A 157 -0.09 11.26 6.96
C SER A 157 0.12 10.34 8.15
N GLU A 158 1.30 9.76 8.23
CA GLU A 158 1.66 8.94 9.38
C GLU A 158 1.76 9.78 10.65
N LEU A 159 1.42 9.17 11.77
CA LEU A 159 1.74 9.74 13.08
C LEU A 159 3.26 9.84 13.18
N LYS A 160 3.77 11.06 13.38
CA LYS A 160 5.21 11.26 13.63
C LYS A 160 5.50 11.02 15.11
N PRO A 161 6.63 10.37 15.46
CA PRO A 161 7.02 10.22 16.85
C PRO A 161 7.33 11.58 17.47
N VAL A 162 7.01 11.74 18.75
CA VAL A 162 7.35 12.94 19.53
C VAL A 162 8.74 12.74 20.12
N ILE A 163 9.66 13.62 19.77
CA ILE A 163 11.06 13.57 20.21
C ILE A 163 11.31 14.68 21.23
N GLU A 164 11.70 14.28 22.43
CA GLU A 164 12.17 15.16 23.50
C GLU A 164 13.68 14.94 23.71
N GLN A 165 14.31 15.72 24.61
CA GLN A 165 15.77 15.66 24.82
C GLN A 165 16.27 14.25 25.19
N ASN A 166 15.51 13.53 26.02
CA ASN A 166 15.92 12.23 26.57
C ASN A 166 14.88 11.13 26.37
N MET A 167 13.84 11.36 25.57
CA MET A 167 12.72 10.44 25.41
C MET A 167 12.19 10.51 23.98
N ILE A 168 11.78 9.37 23.43
CA ILE A 168 11.02 9.28 22.18
C ILE A 168 9.70 8.60 22.50
N ARG A 169 8.60 9.26 22.17
CA ARG A 169 7.25 8.69 22.24
C ARG A 169 6.78 8.35 20.84
N GLY A 170 6.63 7.06 20.57
CA GLY A 170 6.13 6.53 19.30
C GLY A 170 4.90 5.67 19.50
N ALA A 171 4.41 5.12 18.40
CA ALA A 171 3.32 4.15 18.37
C ALA A 171 3.78 2.89 17.64
N ILE A 172 3.21 1.74 18.02
CA ILE A 172 3.33 0.51 17.24
C ILE A 172 2.49 0.69 15.97
N VAL A 173 3.14 0.56 14.81
CA VAL A 173 2.49 0.67 13.50
C VAL A 173 2.20 -0.69 12.87
N TYR A 174 2.94 -1.72 13.27
CA TYR A 174 2.79 -3.07 12.73
C TYR A 174 3.25 -4.12 13.75
N ILE A 175 2.51 -5.23 13.84
CA ILE A 175 2.89 -6.41 14.61
C ILE A 175 2.90 -7.56 13.61
N ASP A 176 4.04 -8.23 13.48
CA ASP A 176 4.19 -9.36 12.57
C ASP A 176 3.74 -10.68 13.20
N SER A 177 3.80 -11.76 12.42
CA SER A 177 3.39 -13.10 12.88
C SER A 177 4.31 -13.72 13.95
N TYR A 178 5.53 -13.21 14.11
CA TYR A 178 6.45 -13.61 15.18
C TYR A 178 6.21 -12.82 16.47
N GLY A 179 5.33 -11.81 16.44
CA GLY A 179 5.07 -10.92 17.56
C GLY A 179 6.04 -9.74 17.65
N ASN A 180 6.85 -9.49 16.62
CA ASN A 180 7.72 -8.31 16.59
C ASN A 180 6.86 -7.05 16.43
N ALA A 181 7.06 -6.08 17.31
CA ALA A 181 6.38 -4.80 17.27
C ALA A 181 7.25 -3.76 16.55
N THR A 182 6.85 -3.35 15.34
CA THR A 182 7.48 -2.25 14.62
C THR A 182 6.85 -0.92 15.02
N THR A 183 7.68 0.08 15.30
CA THR A 183 7.23 1.42 15.69
C THR A 183 7.36 2.42 14.54
N ASN A 184 6.72 3.58 14.67
CA ASN A 184 6.94 4.75 13.80
C ASN A 184 8.25 5.51 14.09
N ILE A 185 9.14 4.96 14.92
CA ILE A 185 10.43 5.56 15.26
C ILE A 185 11.49 5.01 14.32
N SER A 186 12.03 5.87 13.45
CA SER A 186 13.12 5.46 12.57
C SER A 186 14.40 5.19 13.36
N LYS A 187 15.24 4.29 12.83
CA LYS A 187 16.58 4.03 13.39
C LYS A 187 17.40 5.32 13.51
N HIS A 188 17.33 6.20 12.53
CA HIS A 188 18.05 7.48 12.57
C HIS A 188 17.60 8.36 13.74
N GLN A 189 16.29 8.50 13.97
CA GLN A 189 15.75 9.25 15.11
C GLN A 189 16.17 8.62 16.44
N PHE A 190 16.08 7.30 16.55
CA PHE A 190 16.49 6.55 17.73
C PHE A 190 17.98 6.79 18.07
N GLU A 191 18.89 6.57 17.11
CA GLU A 191 20.33 6.76 17.34
C GLU A 191 20.70 8.21 17.66
N LYS A 192 20.02 9.18 17.04
CA LYS A 192 20.24 10.61 17.29
C LYS A 192 19.94 11.01 18.75
N VAL A 193 18.91 10.42 19.34
CA VAL A 193 18.52 10.69 20.73
C VAL A 193 19.35 9.83 21.68
N LYS A 194 19.47 8.52 21.43
CA LYS A 194 20.19 7.58 22.28
C LYS A 194 21.66 7.97 22.45
N LYS A 195 22.37 8.22 21.34
CA LYS A 195 23.83 8.39 21.32
C LYS A 195 24.50 7.20 22.03
N ASP A 196 25.44 7.48 22.93
CA ASP A 196 26.17 6.48 23.71
C ASP A 196 25.47 6.06 25.01
N ARG A 197 24.23 6.54 25.26
CA ARG A 197 23.50 6.21 26.49
C ARG A 197 22.84 4.84 26.38
N GLU A 198 22.77 4.17 27.51
CA GLU A 198 21.81 3.07 27.72
C GLU A 198 20.37 3.61 27.57
N PHE A 199 19.44 2.72 27.22
CA PHE A 199 18.04 3.07 27.02
C PHE A 199 17.12 2.05 27.68
N ASP A 200 15.92 2.51 27.99
CA ASP A 200 14.82 1.67 28.47
C ASP A 200 13.64 1.86 27.54
N ILE A 201 12.89 0.77 27.30
CA ILE A 201 11.62 0.86 26.58
C ILE A 201 10.49 0.77 27.60
N LEU A 202 9.68 1.82 27.65
CA LEU A 202 8.42 1.82 28.40
C LEU A 202 7.28 1.46 27.46
N PHE A 203 6.50 0.44 27.83
CA PHE A 203 5.36 -0.03 27.06
C PHE A 203 4.05 0.18 27.83
N GLY A 204 2.96 0.45 27.12
CA GLY A 204 1.65 0.67 27.74
C GLY A 204 1.56 1.97 28.56
N ARG A 205 1.04 1.89 29.79
CA ARG A 205 0.85 3.05 30.69
C ARG A 205 2.13 3.42 31.46
N GLU A 206 3.26 3.51 30.76
CA GLU A 206 4.59 3.87 31.30
C GLU A 206 5.11 3.01 32.48
N ASN A 207 4.38 1.96 32.90
CA ASN A 207 4.71 1.13 34.06
C ASN A 207 5.44 -0.17 33.71
N ASP A 208 5.32 -0.64 32.46
CA ASP A 208 5.98 -1.87 32.00
C ASP A 208 7.30 -1.51 31.33
N ARG A 209 8.41 -1.86 31.99
CA ARG A 209 9.77 -1.53 31.54
C ARG A 209 10.46 -2.74 30.94
N ILE A 210 10.85 -2.64 29.68
CA ILE A 210 11.68 -3.61 28.97
C ILE A 210 13.13 -3.12 29.01
N THR A 211 14.02 -3.89 29.64
CA THR A 211 15.41 -3.52 29.91
C THR A 211 16.43 -4.29 29.06
N LYS A 212 16.00 -5.26 28.24
CA LYS A 212 16.84 -6.05 27.32
C LYS A 212 16.05 -6.40 26.06
N ILE A 213 16.70 -6.32 24.89
CA ILE A 213 16.20 -6.75 23.56
C ILE A 213 17.14 -7.81 23.03
#